data_AF-A0A661JUU2-F1
#
_entry.id   AF-A0A661JUU2-F1
#
_cell.length_a   1.000
_cell.length_b   1.000
_cell.length_c   1.000
_cell.angle_alpha   90.00
_cell.angle_beta   90.00
_cell.angle_gamma   90.00
#
_symmetry.space_group_name_H-M   'P 1'
#
loop_
_entity.id
_entity.type
_entity.pdbx_description
1 polymer ?
#
loop_
_entity_poly.entity_id
_entity_poly.type
_entity_poly.pdbx_seq_one_letter_code
_entity_poly.pdbx_strand_id
1 'polypeptide(L)'
;CCGGAHALLRPEVVERLSGGLCLRAREAGAKGIVTACPLCHSNLEAHQGGHRIPVYYFTELLGLAMGLEGAEGWLRRHLVSPDLKFLTGGEA
;
A
#
# COMPACT_ATOMS: atom_id res chain seq x y z
N CYS A 1 8.00 8.08 -7.62
CA CYS A 1 9.12 7.17 -7.30
C CYS A 1 9.09 6.89 -5.79
N CYS A 2 9.19 5.63 -5.36
CA CYS A 2 9.21 5.26 -3.94
C CYS A 2 10.62 5.28 -3.33
N GLY A 3 11.69 5.38 -4.14
CA GLY A 3 13.06 5.35 -3.63
C GLY A 3 13.54 3.97 -3.17
N GLY A 4 12.79 2.87 -3.38
CA GLY A 4 13.11 1.55 -2.84
C GLY A 4 14.49 0.99 -3.23
N ALA A 5 15.03 1.39 -4.39
CA ALA A 5 16.40 1.03 -4.79
C ALA A 5 17.48 1.60 -3.84
N HIS A 6 17.13 2.56 -2.99
CA HIS A 6 17.99 3.21 -2.03
C HIS A 6 17.72 2.84 -0.57
N ALA A 7 16.79 1.91 -0.30
CA ALA A 7 16.35 1.57 1.06
C ALA A 7 17.51 1.25 2.02
N LEU A 8 18.57 0.60 1.52
CA LEU A 8 19.75 0.25 2.32
C LEU A 8 20.82 1.35 2.36
N LEU A 9 21.03 2.07 1.25
CA LEU A 9 22.20 2.94 1.08
C LEU A 9 21.93 4.42 1.41
N ARG A 10 20.67 4.85 1.30
CA ARG A 10 20.21 6.23 1.55
C ARG A 10 18.82 6.21 2.20
N PRO A 11 18.69 5.69 3.42
CA PRO A 11 17.39 5.58 4.11
C PRO A 11 16.69 6.94 4.23
N GLU A 12 17.43 8.03 4.36
CA GLU A 12 16.90 9.40 4.40
C GLU A 12 16.18 9.82 3.10
N VAL A 13 16.64 9.32 1.95
CA VAL A 13 15.97 9.55 0.66
C VAL A 13 14.66 8.78 0.60
N VAL A 14 14.65 7.54 1.10
CA VAL A 14 13.44 6.70 1.13
C VAL A 14 12.41 7.29 2.08
N GLU A 15 12.81 7.71 3.27
CA GLU A 15 11.93 8.33 4.25
C GLU A 15 11.22 9.57 3.66
N ARG A 16 11.99 10.45 3.01
CA ARG A 16 11.42 11.64 2.35
C ARG A 16 10.47 11.29 1.21
N LEU A 17 10.84 10.34 0.35
CA LEU A 17 10.05 10.00 -0.85
C LEU A 17 8.82 9.17 -0.50
N SER A 18 8.99 8.02 0.16
CA SER A 18 7.89 7.14 0.55
C SER A 18 6.99 7.77 1.59
N GLY A 19 7.56 8.36 2.65
CA GLY A 19 6.79 9.08 3.67
C GLY A 19 5.99 10.22 3.07
N GLY A 20 6.59 10.99 2.15
CA GLY A 20 5.90 12.06 1.43
C GLY A 20 4.74 11.58 0.54
N LEU A 21 4.88 10.42 -0.11
CA LEU A 21 3.78 9.82 -0.87
C LEU A 21 2.63 9.39 0.05
N CYS A 22 2.94 8.72 1.17
CA CYS A 22 1.95 8.27 2.13
C CYS A 22 1.23 9.44 2.81
N LEU A 23 1.97 10.50 3.19
CA LEU A 23 1.40 11.73 3.73
C LEU A 23 0.40 12.35 2.76
N ARG A 24 0.81 12.60 1.51
CA ARG A 24 -0.05 13.23 0.51
C ARG A 24 -1.29 12.40 0.18
N ALA A 25 -1.14 11.07 0.13
CA ALA A 25 -2.29 10.18 -0.06
C ALA A 25 -3.31 10.33 1.08
N ARG A 26 -2.83 10.41 2.33
CA ARG A 26 -3.69 10.65 3.50
C ARG A 26 -4.33 12.04 3.49
N GLU A 27 -3.56 13.08 3.16
CA GLU A 27 -4.07 14.46 3.03
C GLU A 27 -5.15 14.58 1.96
N ALA A 28 -5.04 13.79 0.88
CA ALA A 28 -6.06 13.69 -0.16
C ALA A 28 -7.28 12.84 0.23
N GLY A 29 -7.32 12.27 1.44
CA GLY A 29 -8.41 11.41 1.91
C GLY A 29 -8.43 10.02 1.26
N ALA A 30 -7.32 9.57 0.66
CA ALA A 30 -7.25 8.25 0.04
C ALA A 30 -7.38 7.13 1.08
N LYS A 31 -8.04 6.04 0.68
CA LYS A 31 -8.19 4.83 1.51
C LYS A 31 -7.00 3.86 1.38
N GLY A 32 -6.16 4.07 0.38
CA GLY A 32 -4.99 3.26 0.11
C GLY A 32 -4.21 3.77 -1.09
N ILE A 33 -3.02 3.21 -1.30
CA ILE A 33 -2.20 3.43 -2.49
C ILE A 33 -2.20 2.14 -3.32
N VAL A 34 -2.36 2.24 -4.63
CA VAL A 34 -2.26 1.07 -5.53
C VAL A 34 -0.96 1.15 -6.32
N THR A 35 -0.27 0.03 -6.44
CA THR A 35 1.04 -0.06 -7.11
C THR A 35 1.04 -1.18 -8.15
N ALA A 36 1.83 -1.00 -9.20
CA ALA A 36 2.10 -2.02 -10.24
C ALA A 36 3.55 -2.50 -10.25
N CYS A 37 4.33 -2.13 -9.23
CA CYS A 37 5.73 -2.48 -9.10
C CYS A 37 5.94 -3.17 -7.74
N PRO A 38 6.44 -4.43 -7.70
CA PRO A 38 6.65 -5.14 -6.44
C PRO A 38 7.56 -4.38 -5.47
N LEU A 39 8.60 -3.73 -5.99
CA LEU A 39 9.48 -2.90 -5.17
C LEU A 39 8.76 -1.69 -4.56
N CYS A 40 7.83 -1.07 -5.30
CA CYS A 40 7.03 0.02 -4.76
C CYS A 40 6.08 -0.47 -3.67
N HIS A 41 5.44 -1.63 -3.87
CA HIS A 41 4.57 -2.23 -2.87
C HIS A 41 5.34 -2.47 -1.57
N SER A 42 6.40 -3.29 -1.60
CA SER A 42 7.13 -3.65 -0.38
C SER A 42 7.79 -2.43 0.28
N ASN A 43 8.32 -1.50 -0.50
CA ASN A 43 8.99 -0.33 0.06
C ASN A 43 8.02 0.67 0.70
N LEU A 44 6.85 0.90 0.09
CA LEU A 44 5.82 1.75 0.68
C LEU A 44 5.13 1.07 1.86
N GLU A 45 5.02 -0.26 1.90
CA GLU A 45 4.55 -0.94 3.11
C GLU A 45 5.51 -0.77 4.30
N ALA A 46 6.82 -0.88 4.05
CA ALA A 46 7.83 -0.82 5.11
C ALA A 46 8.16 0.60 5.58
N HIS A 47 8.19 1.59 4.67
CA HIS A 47 8.74 2.91 4.94
C HIS A 47 7.69 4.02 4.73
N GLN A 48 6.79 4.22 5.70
CA GLN A 48 5.71 5.21 5.57
C GLN A 48 5.93 6.52 6.35
N GLY A 49 7.05 6.66 7.05
CA GLY A 49 7.31 7.84 7.88
C GLY A 49 6.22 8.14 8.91
N GLY A 50 5.65 7.08 9.49
CA GLY A 50 4.54 7.18 10.45
C GLY A 50 3.16 7.43 9.81
N HIS A 51 3.08 7.67 8.50
CA HIS A 51 1.82 7.92 7.78
C HIS A 51 1.13 6.62 7.35
N ARG A 52 0.64 5.85 8.33
CA ARG A 52 0.03 4.53 8.09
C ARG A 52 -1.13 4.61 7.09
N ILE A 53 -0.95 4.04 5.89
CA ILE A 53 -1.95 3.88 4.83
C ILE A 53 -1.73 2.52 4.12
N PRO A 54 -2.79 1.75 3.85
CA PRO A 54 -2.65 0.48 3.12
C PRO A 54 -2.06 0.66 1.72
N VAL A 55 -1.24 -0.29 1.28
CA VAL A 55 -0.62 -0.27 -0.06
C VAL A 55 -0.93 -1.59 -0.77
N TYR A 56 -1.67 -1.51 -1.86
CA TYR A 56 -2.09 -2.67 -2.65
C TYR A 56 -1.19 -2.89 -3.85
N TYR A 57 -0.97 -4.15 -4.17
CA TYR A 57 -0.54 -4.53 -5.51
C TYR A 57 -1.79 -4.67 -6.38
N PHE A 58 -1.77 -4.08 -7.56
CA PHE A 58 -2.99 -3.94 -8.37
C PHE A 58 -3.71 -5.26 -8.67
N THR A 59 -3.00 -6.39 -8.75
CA THR A 59 -3.62 -7.69 -8.99
C THR A 59 -4.42 -8.21 -7.80
N GLU A 60 -4.15 -7.75 -6.57
CA GLU A 60 -4.97 -8.08 -5.40
C GLU A 60 -6.38 -7.51 -5.57
N LEU A 61 -6.46 -6.25 -6.00
CA LEU A 61 -7.73 -5.57 -6.26
C LEU A 61 -8.45 -6.17 -7.46
N LEU A 62 -7.73 -6.57 -8.51
CA LEU A 62 -8.32 -7.29 -9.64
C LEU A 62 -8.89 -8.64 -9.19
N GLY A 63 -8.17 -9.40 -8.38
CA GLY A 63 -8.65 -10.68 -7.85
C GLY A 63 -9.92 -10.53 -7.02
N LEU A 64 -9.99 -9.50 -6.17
CA LEU A 64 -11.20 -9.16 -5.41
C LEU A 64 -12.36 -8.76 -6.32
N ALA A 65 -12.12 -7.85 -7.28
CA ALA A 65 -13.14 -7.36 -8.20
C ALA A 65 -13.69 -8.47 -9.12
N MET A 66 -12.86 -9.46 -9.46
CA MET A 66 -13.24 -10.62 -10.26
C MET A 66 -13.86 -11.75 -9.43
N GLY A 67 -13.96 -11.61 -8.10
CA GLY A 67 -14.51 -12.63 -7.21
C GLY A 67 -13.67 -13.91 -7.15
N LEU A 68 -12.35 -13.80 -7.28
CA LEU A 68 -11.48 -14.97 -7.25
C LEU A 68 -11.46 -15.61 -5.86
N GLU A 69 -11.64 -16.92 -5.81
CA GLU A 69 -11.62 -17.69 -4.56
C GLU A 69 -10.30 -17.48 -3.81
N GLY A 70 -10.42 -17.13 -2.52
CA GLY A 70 -9.26 -16.91 -1.64
C GLY A 70 -8.57 -15.54 -1.76
N ALA A 71 -9.01 -14.65 -2.67
CA ALA A 71 -8.40 -13.34 -2.87
C ALA A 71 -8.38 -12.45 -1.60
N GLU A 72 -9.45 -12.50 -0.80
CA GLU A 72 -9.52 -11.81 0.50
C GLU A 72 -8.41 -12.23 1.46
N GLY A 73 -7.99 -13.50 1.36
CA GLY A 73 -6.96 -14.08 2.22
C GLY A 73 -5.56 -13.53 1.96
N TRP A 74 -5.31 -12.94 0.79
CA TRP A 74 -4.01 -12.36 0.43
C TRP A 74 -3.68 -11.14 1.27
N LEU A 75 -4.71 -10.33 1.57
CA LEU A 75 -4.59 -9.08 2.31
C LEU A 75 -4.12 -9.26 3.76
N ARG A 76 -4.19 -10.49 4.30
CA ARG A 76 -3.66 -10.81 5.65
C ARG A 76 -2.15 -10.67 5.79
N ARG A 77 -1.42 -10.56 4.67
CA ARG A 77 0.05 -10.45 4.67
C ARG A 77 0.57 -9.01 4.68
N HIS A 78 -0.32 -8.03 4.57
CA HIS A 78 0.04 -6.61 4.56
C HIS A 78 0.59 -6.17 5.92
N LEU A 79 1.64 -5.34 5.90
CA LEU A 79 2.22 -4.72 7.10
C LEU A 79 1.32 -3.62 7.66
N VAL A 80 0.53 -2.98 6.80
CA VAL A 80 -0.49 -2.02 7.19
C VAL A 80 -1.86 -2.59 6.85
N SER A 81 -2.62 -2.95 7.88
CA SER A 81 -3.91 -3.62 7.74
C SER A 81 -4.87 -2.88 6.80
N PRO A 82 -5.30 -3.52 5.71
CA PRO A 82 -6.35 -3.03 4.82
C PRO A 82 -7.72 -2.96 5.49
N ASP A 83 -8.55 -2.00 5.07
CA ASP A 83 -9.97 -2.03 5.39
C ASP A 83 -10.71 -2.96 4.42
N LEU A 84 -10.94 -4.20 4.87
CA LEU A 84 -11.62 -5.21 4.07
C LEU A 84 -13.07 -4.85 3.77
N LYS A 85 -13.77 -4.18 4.70
CA LYS A 85 -15.19 -3.83 4.52
C LYS A 85 -15.34 -2.88 3.34
N PHE A 86 -14.46 -1.88 3.27
CA PHE A 86 -14.41 -0.96 2.15
C PHE A 86 -14.16 -1.68 0.81
N LEU A 87 -13.23 -2.64 0.77
CA LEU A 87 -12.84 -3.33 -0.47
C LEU A 87 -13.87 -4.33 -0.97
N THR A 88 -14.66 -4.95 -0.09
CA THR A 88 -15.66 -5.96 -0.45
C THR A 88 -17.08 -5.39 -0.53
N GLY A 89 -17.24 -4.07 -0.42
CA GLY A 89 -18.54 -3.39 -0.54
C GLY A 89 -19.43 -3.51 0.70
N GLY A 90 -18.87 -3.87 1.86
CA GLY A 90 -19.56 -3.75 3.14
C GLY A 90 -19.66 -2.29 3.56
N GLU A 91 -20.88 -1.81 3.80
CA GLU A 91 -21.14 -0.46 4.32
C GLU A 91 -20.30 -0.19 5.59
N ALA A 92 -19.70 1.00 5.65
CA ALA A 92 -18.77 1.44 6.70
C ALA A 92 -19.46 1.61 8.06
#